data_AF-A0AAD7S1L6-F1
#
_entry.id   AF-A0AAD7S1L6-F1
#
_cell.length_a   1.000
_cell.length_b   1.000
_cell.length_c   1.000
_cell.angle_alpha   90.00
_cell.angle_beta   90.00
_cell.angle_gamma   90.00
#
_symmetry.space_group_name_H-M   'P 1'
#
loop_
_entity.id
_entity.type
_entity.pdbx_description
1 polymer ?
#
loop_
_entity_poly.entity_id
_entity_poly.type
_entity_poly.pdbx_seq_one_letter_code
_entity_poly.pdbx_strand_id
1 'polypeptide(L)'
;MFARKQRPYEAIPPTRSALKQHVKRAAYQAGCIWSQSTVRQPETQTPANWGWTKKGDLWQIVWTELSPIAESCQQLTKCGCKSECCSRCKCYCFGLTCTALCSCRCEV
;
A
#
# COMPACT_ATOMS: atom_id res chain seq x y z
N MET A 1 -10.07 -3.89 -11.67
CA MET A 1 -11.33 -3.18 -11.31
C MET A 1 -11.13 -1.74 -10.81
N PHE A 2 -10.06 -1.39 -10.07
CA PHE A 2 -9.91 -0.04 -9.52
C PHE A 2 -9.35 1.02 -10.51
N ALA A 3 -8.55 0.62 -11.49
CA ALA A 3 -7.92 1.55 -12.44
C ALA A 3 -8.87 2.10 -13.54
N ARG A 4 -9.98 1.43 -13.83
CA ARG A 4 -10.87 1.81 -14.95
C ARG A 4 -11.65 3.11 -14.72
N LYS A 5 -11.94 3.47 -13.46
CA LYS A 5 -12.74 4.67 -13.10
C LYS A 5 -11.99 5.70 -12.26
N GLN A 6 -10.67 5.57 -12.08
CA GLN A 6 -9.88 6.43 -11.18
C GLN A 6 -10.59 6.70 -9.85
N ARG A 7 -11.11 5.63 -9.22
CA ARG A 7 -11.73 5.78 -7.90
C ARG A 7 -10.68 6.33 -6.93
N PRO A 8 -11.06 7.24 -6.01
CA PRO A 8 -10.12 7.78 -5.04
C PRO A 8 -9.44 6.64 -4.29
N TYR A 9 -8.13 6.75 -4.07
CA TYR A 9 -7.33 5.71 -3.39
C TYR A 9 -7.87 5.40 -2.00
N GLU A 10 -8.49 6.38 -1.34
CA GLU A 10 -9.16 6.22 -0.04
C GLU A 10 -10.34 5.25 -0.07
N ALA A 11 -10.94 5.03 -1.25
CA ALA A 11 -12.03 4.06 -1.42
C ALA A 11 -11.54 2.63 -1.68
N ILE A 12 -10.22 2.40 -1.70
CA ILE A 12 -9.66 1.06 -1.80
C ILE A 12 -9.74 0.42 -0.41
N PRO A 13 -10.34 -0.79 -0.29
CA PRO A 13 -10.38 -1.46 1.00
C PRO A 13 -8.97 -1.71 1.54
N PRO A 14 -8.77 -1.64 2.87
CA PRO A 14 -7.46 -1.93 3.46
C PRO A 14 -6.97 -3.32 3.06
N THR A 15 -5.69 -3.42 2.75
CA THR A 15 -5.08 -4.70 2.36
C THR A 15 -5.03 -5.65 3.56
N ARG A 16 -4.93 -6.96 3.30
CA ARG A 16 -4.70 -7.96 4.36
C ARG A 16 -3.47 -7.64 5.22
N SER A 17 -2.41 -7.10 4.60
CA SER A 17 -1.19 -6.69 5.31
C SER A 17 -1.47 -5.50 6.24
N ALA A 18 -2.19 -4.48 5.76
CA ALA A 18 -2.56 -3.33 6.58
C ALA A 18 -3.46 -3.73 7.77
N LEU A 19 -4.44 -4.61 7.54
CA LEU A 19 -5.29 -5.16 8.59
C LEU A 19 -4.46 -5.90 9.65
N LYS A 20 -3.50 -6.74 9.23
CA LYS A 20 -2.62 -7.46 10.15
C LYS A 20 -1.83 -6.52 11.06
N GLN A 21 -1.25 -5.46 10.50
CA GLN A 21 -0.53 -4.46 11.32
C GLN A 21 -1.46 -3.71 12.27
N HIS A 22 -2.67 -3.35 11.81
CA HIS A 22 -3.65 -2.71 12.67
C HIS A 22 -4.07 -3.59 13.85
N VAL A 23 -4.36 -4.88 13.60
CA VAL A 23 -4.72 -5.84 14.65
C VAL A 23 -3.60 -6.00 15.67
N LYS A 24 -2.34 -6.08 15.23
CA LYS A 24 -1.18 -6.11 16.15
C LYS A 24 -1.17 -4.89 17.07
N ARG A 25 -1.37 -3.69 16.53
CA ARG A 25 -1.39 -2.46 17.34
C ARG A 25 -2.52 -2.45 18.36
N ALA A 26 -3.73 -2.80 17.93
CA ALA A 26 -4.90 -2.88 18.80
C ALA A 26 -4.70 -3.91 19.93
N ALA A 27 -4.17 -5.09 19.59
CA ALA A 27 -3.88 -6.15 20.56
C ALA A 27 -2.83 -5.70 21.59
N TYR A 28 -1.77 -5.01 21.16
CA TYR A 28 -0.76 -4.46 22.06
C TYR A 28 -1.35 -3.38 22.98
N GLN A 29 -2.14 -2.45 22.44
CA GLN A 29 -2.77 -1.41 23.25
C GLN A 29 -3.71 -2.00 24.31
N ALA A 30 -4.59 -2.92 23.91
CA ALA A 30 -5.52 -3.54 24.84
C ALA A 30 -4.81 -4.46 25.86
N GLY A 31 -3.95 -5.35 25.37
CA GLY A 31 -3.37 -6.43 26.15
C GLY A 31 -2.10 -6.08 26.91
N CYS A 32 -1.28 -5.15 26.43
CA CYS A 32 -0.03 -4.77 27.07
C CYS A 32 -0.13 -3.44 27.82
N ILE A 33 -0.98 -2.50 27.40
CA ILE A 33 -1.10 -1.18 28.04
C ILE A 33 -2.33 -1.13 28.95
N TRP A 34 -3.53 -1.34 28.40
CA TRP A 34 -4.77 -1.14 29.15
C TRP A 34 -5.04 -2.24 30.19
N SER A 35 -4.55 -3.45 29.96
CA SER A 35 -4.62 -4.55 30.93
C SER A 35 -3.93 -4.21 32.26
N GLN A 36 -2.97 -3.29 32.26
CA GLN A 36 -2.22 -2.87 33.44
C GLN A 36 -2.78 -1.58 34.08
N SER A 37 -4.00 -1.17 33.74
CA SER A 37 -4.59 0.11 34.18
C SER A 37 -4.68 0.31 35.70
N THR A 38 -4.67 -0.77 36.48
CA THR A 38 -4.70 -0.74 37.95
C THR A 38 -3.31 -0.80 38.60
N VAL A 39 -2.25 -1.01 37.81
CA VAL A 39 -0.88 -1.09 38.29
C VAL A 39 -0.32 0.33 38.40
N ARG A 40 0.25 0.68 39.56
CA ARG A 40 0.74 2.05 39.85
C ARG A 40 1.92 2.46 38.95
N GLN A 41 2.75 1.51 38.55
CA GLN A 41 3.91 1.72 37.67
C GLN A 41 4.03 0.50 36.74
N PRO A 42 3.21 0.45 35.68
CA PRO A 42 3.20 -0.68 34.78
C PRO A 42 4.49 -0.73 33.96
N GLU A 43 5.09 -1.91 33.87
CA GLU A 43 6.24 -2.11 33.00
C GLU A 43 5.75 -2.15 31.54
N THR A 44 6.30 -1.26 30.72
CA THR A 44 5.90 -1.15 29.32
C THR A 44 6.77 -2.06 28.48
N GLN A 45 6.16 -3.08 27.87
CA GLN A 45 6.85 -3.91 26.90
C GLN A 45 7.26 -3.08 25.67
N THR A 46 8.21 -3.56 24.87
CA THR A 46 8.56 -2.85 23.64
C THR A 46 7.43 -2.98 22.61
N PRO A 47 6.99 -1.89 21.94
CA PRO A 47 6.01 -1.97 20.85
C PRO A 47 6.62 -2.47 19.54
N ALA A 48 7.93 -2.80 19.51
CA ALA A 48 8.59 -3.36 18.34
C ALA A 48 7.85 -4.62 17.85
N ASN A 49 7.69 -4.74 16.53
CA ASN A 49 7.02 -5.85 15.85
C ASN A 49 5.50 -5.98 16.08
N TRP A 50 4.92 -5.15 16.96
CA TRP A 50 3.47 -5.03 17.18
C TRP A 50 2.82 -3.98 16.28
N GLY A 51 3.37 -3.79 15.08
CA GLY A 51 2.90 -2.76 14.14
C GLY A 51 3.54 -1.40 14.35
N TRP A 52 4.61 -1.33 15.16
CA TRP A 52 5.56 -0.23 15.21
C TRP A 52 6.98 -0.69 14.90
N THR A 53 7.78 0.24 14.40
CA THR A 53 9.22 0.09 14.21
C THR A 53 9.94 1.31 14.80
N LYS A 54 11.17 1.10 15.26
CA LYS A 54 11.99 2.18 15.83
C LYS A 54 12.83 2.80 14.72
N LYS A 55 12.71 4.11 14.52
CA LYS A 55 13.60 4.88 13.64
C LYS A 55 14.27 5.99 14.46
N GLY A 56 15.54 5.80 14.76
CA GLY A 56 16.24 6.61 15.75
C GLY A 56 15.61 6.44 17.13
N ASP A 57 15.20 7.55 17.74
CA ASP A 57 14.55 7.54 19.06
C ASP A 57 13.02 7.56 18.99
N LEU A 58 12.43 7.54 17.79
CA LEU A 58 10.99 7.63 17.59
C LEU A 58 10.39 6.30 17.12
N TRP A 59 9.22 5.99 17.69
CA TRP A 59 8.37 4.90 17.21
C TRP A 59 7.53 5.37 16.03
N GLN A 60 7.64 4.66 14.91
CA GLN A 60 6.83 4.91 13.72
C GLN A 60 5.86 3.75 13.49
N ILE A 61 4.64 4.07 13.06
CA ILE A 61 3.64 3.09 12.71
C ILE A 61 4.07 2.36 11.43
N VAL A 62 4.04 1.04 11.48
CA VAL A 62 4.11 0.19 10.30
C VAL A 62 2.70 0.05 9.74
N TRP A 63 2.39 0.80 8.69
CA TRP A 63 1.05 0.78 8.09
C TRP A 63 0.78 -0.49 7.29
N THR A 64 1.78 -0.97 6.55
CA THR A 64 1.71 -2.17 5.71
C THR A 64 3.13 -2.68 5.49
N GLU A 65 3.28 -3.98 5.25
CA GLU A 65 4.54 -4.61 4.82
C GLU A 65 4.64 -4.69 3.28
N LEU A 66 3.54 -4.40 2.58
CA LEU A 66 3.54 -4.33 1.12
C LEU A 66 4.28 -3.08 0.66
N SER A 67 5.06 -3.22 -0.42
CA SER A 67 5.63 -2.07 -1.11
C SER A 67 4.53 -1.16 -1.65
N PRO A 68 4.80 0.14 -1.81
CA PRO A 68 3.89 1.05 -2.47
C PRO A 68 3.42 0.47 -3.81
N ILE A 69 2.10 0.49 -4.03
CA ILE A 69 1.48 0.05 -5.30
C ILE A 69 2.13 0.75 -6.49
N ALA A 70 2.53 2.02 -6.35
CA ALA A 70 3.19 2.79 -7.40
C ALA A 70 4.48 2.14 -7.91
N GLU A 71 5.26 1.49 -7.03
CA GLU A 71 6.51 0.82 -7.40
C GLU A 71 6.26 -0.52 -8.11
N SER A 72 5.14 -1.18 -7.81
CA SER A 72 4.79 -2.50 -8.36
C SER A 72 3.84 -2.43 -9.56
N CYS A 73 3.24 -1.28 -9.85
CA CYS A 73 2.18 -1.12 -10.85
C CYS A 73 2.60 -0.39 -12.12
N GLN A 74 3.79 -0.64 -12.64
CA GLN A 74 4.09 -0.31 -14.05
C GLN A 74 3.00 -0.87 -14.99
N GLN A 75 2.42 -2.01 -14.66
CA GLN A 75 1.30 -2.68 -15.35
C GLN A 75 -0.02 -1.88 -15.38
N LEU A 76 -0.18 -0.86 -14.53
CA LEU A 76 -1.34 0.04 -14.57
C LEU A 76 -1.14 1.22 -15.55
N THR A 77 0.03 1.29 -16.19
CA THR A 77 0.29 2.26 -17.26
C THR A 77 -0.67 2.01 -18.41
N LYS A 78 -1.40 3.06 -18.78
CA LYS A 78 -2.25 3.08 -19.97
C LYS A 78 -1.75 4.16 -20.92
N CYS A 79 -1.83 3.89 -22.22
CA CYS A 79 -1.62 4.89 -23.25
C CYS A 79 -2.96 5.28 -23.90
N GLY A 80 -3.01 6.46 -24.48
CA GLY A 80 -4.12 6.96 -25.31
C GLY A 80 -3.66 7.29 -26.72
N CYS A 81 -2.74 6.47 -27.25
CA CYS A 81 -2.15 6.70 -28.57
C CYS A 81 -3.24 6.66 -29.64
N LYS A 82 -3.36 7.74 -30.43
CA LYS A 82 -4.33 7.85 -31.53
C LYS A 82 -3.86 7.11 -32.79
N SER A 83 -2.54 6.96 -32.93
CA SER A 83 -1.83 6.23 -33.98
C SER A 83 -1.13 5.01 -33.38
N GLU A 84 -0.19 4.42 -34.12
CA GLU A 84 0.64 3.31 -33.65
C GLU A 84 1.38 3.61 -32.33
N CYS A 85 1.49 2.56 -31.50
CA CYS A 85 2.11 2.60 -30.18
C CYS A 85 3.65 2.51 -30.27
N CYS A 86 4.29 3.55 -30.80
CA CYS A 86 5.75 3.59 -31.01
C CYS A 86 6.48 4.44 -29.94
N SER A 87 7.60 5.07 -30.29
CA SER A 87 8.55 5.77 -29.39
C SER A 87 7.97 6.84 -28.45
N ARG A 88 6.75 7.37 -28.71
CA ARG A 88 6.05 8.32 -27.83
C ARG A 88 4.98 7.68 -26.94
N CYS A 89 4.73 6.39 -27.10
CA CYS A 89 3.77 5.64 -26.29
C CYS A 89 4.38 5.35 -24.92
N LYS A 90 3.69 5.75 -23.84
CA LYS A 90 4.14 5.45 -22.47
C LYS A 90 4.35 3.95 -22.25
N CYS A 91 3.45 3.09 -22.73
CA CYS A 91 3.61 1.65 -22.62
C CYS A 91 4.90 1.17 -23.29
N TYR A 92 5.17 1.64 -24.52
CA TYR A 92 6.39 1.31 -25.26
C TYR A 92 7.67 1.81 -24.55
N CYS A 93 7.67 3.06 -24.07
CA CYS A 93 8.81 3.63 -23.34
C CYS A 93 9.13 2.87 -22.05
N PHE A 94 8.13 2.28 -21.40
CA PHE A 94 8.30 1.46 -20.21
C PHE A 94 8.54 -0.03 -20.54
N GLY A 95 8.66 -0.40 -21.81
CA GLY A 95 8.85 -1.80 -22.24
C GLY A 95 7.64 -2.70 -21.99
N LEU A 96 6.44 -2.12 -21.91
CA LEU A 96 5.19 -2.82 -21.63
C LEU A 96 4.36 -3.00 -22.91
N THR A 97 3.68 -4.14 -23.01
CA THR A 97 2.63 -4.34 -24.02
C THR A 97 1.39 -3.50 -23.70
N CYS A 98 0.68 -3.05 -24.73
CA CYS A 98 -0.59 -2.35 -24.52
C CYS A 98 -1.61 -3.35 -23.97
N THR A 99 -2.29 -2.97 -22.88
CA THR A 99 -3.34 -3.80 -22.27
C THR A 99 -4.72 -3.25 -22.59
N ALA A 100 -5.79 -4.01 -22.29
CA ALA A 100 -7.18 -3.57 -22.43
C ALA A 100 -7.57 -2.35 -21.54
N LEU A 101 -6.62 -1.79 -20.78
CA LEU A 101 -6.76 -0.51 -20.08
C LEU A 101 -6.35 0.70 -20.94
N CYS A 102 -5.64 0.47 -22.05
CA CYS A 102 -5.23 1.50 -22.99
C CYS A 102 -6.41 1.93 -23.86
N SER A 103 -6.40 3.20 -24.26
CA SER A 103 -7.38 3.77 -25.19
C SER A 103 -6.82 3.83 -26.63
N CYS A 104 -5.70 3.15 -26.88
CA CYS A 104 -5.11 3.02 -28.21
C CYS A 104 -5.82 1.94 -29.04
N ARG A 105 -5.59 1.94 -30.36
CA ARG A 105 -6.09 0.92 -31.29
C ARG A 105 -5.08 -0.20 -31.57
N CYS A 106 -4.02 -0.28 -30.77
CA CYS A 106 -2.98 -1.30 -30.91
C CYS A 106 -3.60 -2.65 -30.48
N GLU A 107 -3.46 -3.69 -31.29
CA GLU A 107 -3.94 -5.03 -30.92
C GLU A 107 -3.27 -5.48 -29.62
N VAL A 108 -4.09 -6.03 -28.71
CA VAL A 108 -3.68 -6.54 -27.39
C VAL A 108 -3.26 -7.98 -27.50
#